data_AF-A0A3B9BDF3-F1
#
_entry.id   AF-A0A3B9BDF3-F1
#
_cell.length_a   1.000
_cell.length_b   1.000
_cell.length_c   1.000
_cell.angle_alpha   90.00
_cell.angle_beta   90.00
_cell.angle_gamma   90.00
#
_symmetry.space_group_name_H-M   'P 1'
#
loop_
_entity.id
_entity.type
_entity.pdbx_description
1 polymer ?
#
loop_
_entity_poly.entity_id
_entity_poly.type
_entity_poly.pdbx_seq_one_letter_code
_entity_poly.pdbx_strand_id
1 'polypeptide(L)' 'MKSILCLLFFATVLLYSKKPNIILILTDDQGYGDIQAHGHPYLKTPNINQLRSEGVSFDNFYVSP' A
#
# COMPACT_ATOMS: atom_id res chain seq x y z
N MET A 1 -11.05 8.93 42.37
CA MET A 1 -10.33 9.88 41.49
C MET A 1 -9.11 9.25 40.81
N LYS A 2 -8.20 8.58 41.53
CA LYS A 2 -7.00 7.93 40.94
C LYS A 2 -7.33 6.83 39.91
N SER A 3 -8.34 6.02 40.17
CA SER A 3 -8.78 4.94 39.27
C SER A 3 -9.36 5.46 37.95
N ILE A 4 -10.07 6.58 37.98
CA ILE A 4 -10.61 7.25 36.78
C ILE A 4 -9.47 7.81 35.92
N LEU A 5 -8.46 8.39 36.56
CA LEU A 5 -7.27 8.90 35.85
C LEU A 5 -6.47 7.77 35.19
N CYS A 6 -6.34 6.61 35.84
CA CYS A 6 -5.73 5.42 35.24
C CYS A 6 -6.52 4.89 34.04
N LEU A 7 -7.85 4.86 34.13
CA LEU A 7 -8.71 4.42 33.03
C LEU A 7 -8.60 5.35 31.82
N LEU A 8 -8.56 6.66 32.03
CA LEU A 8 -8.41 7.65 30.97
C LEU A 8 -7.03 7.55 30.29
N PHE A 9 -5.96 7.32 31.05
CA PHE A 9 -4.63 7.11 30.49
C PHE A 9 -4.52 5.82 29.65
N PHE A 10 -5.18 4.75 30.08
CA PHE A 10 -5.16 3.49 29.33
C PHE A 10 -5.91 3.59 28.00
N ALA A 11 -7.03 4.33 27.98
CA ALA A 11 -7.81 4.57 26.77
C ALA A 11 -7.03 5.36 25.69
N THR A 12 -6.21 6.35 26.08
CA THR A 12 -5.44 7.16 25.11
C THR A 12 -4.31 6.37 24.44
N VAL A 13 -3.66 5.45 25.16
CA VAL A 13 -2.64 4.56 24.58
C VAL A 13 -3.26 3.60 23.55
N LEU A 14 -4.46 3.08 23.82
CA LEU A 14 -5.17 2.20 22.88
C LEU A 14 -5.66 2.93 21.62
N LEU A 15 -5.96 4.23 21.72
CA LEU A 15 -6.40 5.06 20.60
C LEU A 15 -5.24 5.62 19.77
N TYR A 16 -3.99 5.43 20.20
CA TYR A 16 -2.82 5.89 19.46
C TYR A 16 -2.53 4.97 18.27
N SER A 17 -3.10 5.29 17.12
CA SER A 17 -2.71 4.66 15.85
C SER A 17 -1.44 5.30 15.33
N LYS A 18 -0.40 4.50 15.08
CA LYS A 18 0.83 4.99 14.44
C LYS A 18 0.48 5.46 13.02
N LYS A 19 0.99 6.63 12.64
CA LYS A 19 0.90 7.08 11.24
C LYS A 19 1.56 6.04 10.33
N PRO A 20 0.93 5.67 9.20
CA PRO A 20 1.56 4.74 8.27
C PRO A 20 2.78 5.40 7.62
N ASN A 21 3.74 4.59 7.22
CA ASN A 21 4.79 5.02 6.30
C ASN A 21 4.23 4.99 4.88
N ILE A 22 4.53 6.00 4.08
CA ILE A 22 4.11 6.07 2.66
C ILE A 22 5.37 5.94 1.81
N ILE A 23 5.40 4.92 0.95
CA ILE A 23 6.47 4.71 -0.04
C ILE A 23 5.84 4.89 -1.42
N LEU A 24 6.31 5.88 -2.17
CA LEU A 24 5.95 6.07 -3.56
C LEU A 24 7.02 5.43 -4.45
N ILE A 25 6.63 4.41 -5.21
CA ILE A 25 7.49 3.76 -6.20
C ILE A 25 6.99 4.22 -7.57
N LEU A 26 7.87 4.86 -8.34
CA LEU A 26 7.60 5.31 -9.69
C LEU A 26 8.66 4.72 -10.60
N THR A 27 8.23 4.09 -11.68
CA THR A 27 9.10 3.55 -12.73
C THR A 27 9.12 4.51 -13.91
N ASP A 28 10.29 4.63 -14.54
CA ASP A 28 10.46 5.43 -15.76
C ASP A 28 10.14 4.57 -16.99
N ASP A 29 9.39 5.12 -17.94
CA ASP A 29 9.01 4.50 -19.21
C ASP A 29 8.42 3.06 -19.15
N GLN A 30 7.91 2.61 -18.00
CA GLN A 30 7.30 1.28 -17.90
C GLN A 30 5.97 1.23 -18.64
N GLY A 31 5.89 0.41 -19.68
CA GLY A 31 4.67 0.17 -20.43
C GLY A 31 3.68 -0.68 -19.65
N TYR A 32 2.38 -0.53 -19.97
CA TYR A 32 1.33 -1.38 -19.39
C TYR A 32 1.61 -2.87 -19.63
N GLY A 33 2.12 -3.23 -20.81
CA GLY A 33 2.45 -4.62 -21.14
C GLY A 33 3.65 -5.20 -20.39
N ASP A 34 4.49 -4.39 -19.74
CA ASP A 34 5.77 -4.86 -19.17
C ASP A 34 5.62 -5.58 -17.82
N ILE A 35 4.43 -5.54 -17.22
CA ILE A 35 4.13 -6.20 -15.94
C ILE A 35 3.54 -7.58 -16.22
N GLN A 36 4.07 -8.62 -15.56
CA GLN A 36 3.62 -10.00 -15.72
C GLN A 36 2.11 -10.16 -15.48
N ALA A 37 1.58 -9.44 -14.47
CA ALA A 37 0.17 -9.43 -14.13
C ALA A 37 -0.75 -8.94 -15.27
N HIS A 38 -0.23 -8.21 -16.26
CA HIS A 38 -0.97 -7.74 -17.42
C HIS A 38 -0.88 -8.70 -18.63
N GLY A 39 -0.36 -9.91 -18.40
CA GLY A 39 -0.33 -10.98 -19.41
C GLY A 39 0.98 -11.07 -20.20
N HIS A 40 2.06 -10.42 -19.74
CA HIS A 40 3.34 -10.52 -20.43
C HIS A 40 3.84 -11.99 -20.48
N PRO A 41 4.18 -12.55 -21.65
CA PRO A 41 4.49 -13.99 -21.79
C PRO A 41 5.83 -14.42 -21.18
N TYR A 42 6.81 -13.51 -21.08
CA TYR A 42 8.19 -13.83 -20.66
C TYR A 42 8.67 -13.14 -19.38
N LEU A 43 8.40 -11.83 -19.21
CA LEU A 43 8.81 -11.07 -18.03
C LEU A 43 8.16 -11.61 -16.76
N LYS A 44 8.97 -11.69 -15.70
CA LYS A 44 8.56 -12.10 -14.37
C LYS A 44 8.71 -10.92 -13.42
N THR A 45 7.61 -10.50 -12.82
CA THR A 45 7.56 -9.39 -11.86
C THR A 45 6.98 -9.87 -10.52
N PRO A 46 7.62 -10.85 -9.85
CA PRO A 46 7.02 -11.54 -8.71
C PRO A 46 6.67 -10.60 -7.55
N ASN A 47 7.51 -9.60 -7.27
CA ASN A 47 7.24 -8.62 -6.22
C ASN A 47 6.05 -7.71 -6.56
N ILE A 48 5.90 -7.32 -7.84
CA ILE A 48 4.73 -6.53 -8.29
C ILE A 48 3.46 -7.38 -8.24
N ASN A 49 3.55 -8.67 -8.60
CA ASN A 49 2.41 -9.58 -8.49
C ASN A 49 1.97 -9.75 -7.03
N GLN A 50 2.92 -9.84 -6.09
CA GLN A 50 2.63 -9.89 -4.66
C GLN A 50 1.93 -8.60 -4.20
N LEU A 51 2.46 -7.43 -4.59
CA LEU A 51 1.82 -6.14 -4.30
C LEU A 51 0.38 -6.06 -4.86
N ARG A 52 0.15 -6.59 -6.07
CA ARG A 52 -1.20 -6.69 -6.65
C ARG A 52 -2.12 -7.61 -5.84
N SER A 53 -1.63 -8.76 -5.38
CA SER A 53 -2.46 -9.74 -4.65
C SER A 53 -2.79 -9.31 -3.22
N GLU A 54 -1.91 -8.53 -2.59
CA GLU A 54 -2.08 -8.06 -1.20
C GLU A 54 -2.73 -6.68 -1.13
N GLY A 55 -2.94 -6.03 -2.28
CA GLY A 55 -3.39 -4.65 -2.38
C GLY A 55 -4.58 -4.46 -3.32
N VAL A 56 -4.70 -3.24 -3.80
CA VAL A 56 -5.67 -2.84 -4.83
C VAL A 56 -4.89 -2.48 -6.09
N SER A 57 -5.40 -2.90 -7.24
CA SER A 57 -4.79 -2.60 -8.53
C SER A 57 -5.78 -1.87 -9.43
N PHE A 58 -5.26 -0.96 -10.24
CA PHE A 58 -6.03 -0.15 -11.16
C PHE A 58 -5.62 -0.53 -12.59
N ASP A 59 -6.44 -1.35 -13.25
CA ASP A 59 -6.16 -1.79 -14.61
C ASP A 59 -6.32 -0.66 -15.65
N ASN A 60 -6.97 0.46 -15.27
CA ASN A 60 -7.20 1.64 -16.10
C ASN A 60 -6.72 2.92 -15.40
N PHE A 61 -5.42 2.99 -15.08
CA PHE A 61 -4.79 4.17 -14.50
C PHE A 61 -4.14 5.04 -15.59
N TYR A 62 -4.84 6.10 -16.02
CA TYR A 62 -4.36 7.00 -17.07
C TYR A 62 -3.51 8.14 -16.48
N VAL A 63 -2.46 8.50 -17.20
CA VAL A 63 -1.64 9.68 -16.89
C VAL A 63 -2.27 10.90 -17.56
N SER A 64 -2.46 11.99 -16.81
CA SER A 64 -2.86 13.28 -17.39
C SER A 64 -1.69 13.85 -18.20
N PRO A 65 -1.94 14.51 -19.34
CA PRO A 65 -0.93 15.38 -19.92
C PRO A 65 -0.49 16.47 -18.92
#